data_AF-A0A1B9KW23-F1
#
_entry.id   AF-A0A1B9KW23-F1
#
_cell.length_a   1.000
_cell.length_b   1.000
_cell.length_c   1.000
_cell.angle_alpha   90.00
_cell.angle_beta   90.00
_cell.angle_gamma   90.00
#
_symmetry.space_group_name_H-M   'P 1'
#
loop_
_entity.id
_entity.type
_entity.pdbx_description
1 polymer ?
#
loop_
_entity_poly.entity_id
_entity_poly.type
_entity_poly.pdbx_seq_one_letter_code
_entity_poly.pdbx_strand_id
1 'polypeptide(L)'
;MPTRLLDLTSNPLIALYFACKSSIEIDKRIGEVILFFIDNEYIKYYDSDTASCIANLARLSHIEKEAINFNREKERFNQQPSIKKLLHFIKEEKPFFEPRIDKYDLKNVICIKGIKNNIRISSQSGVFLLFGLNATLNERGNEHIKIQRIKIHNRKKILQELDLININESTVFPDIESSARYISYKNSSNNRYPN
;
A
#
# COMPACT_ATOMS: atom_id res chain seq x y z
N MET A 1 4.21 14.96 7.86
CA MET A 1 4.21 13.68 8.60
C MET A 1 4.51 12.57 7.62
N PRO A 2 5.57 11.77 7.78
CA PRO A 2 5.69 10.54 7.00
C PRO A 2 4.64 9.54 7.50
N THR A 3 3.70 9.16 6.64
CA THR A 3 2.78 8.06 6.90
C THR A 3 3.58 6.75 6.91
N ARG A 4 3.39 5.88 7.90
CA ARG A 4 3.99 4.51 7.93
C ARG A 4 3.32 3.56 6.92
N LEU A 5 2.63 4.11 5.94
CA LEU A 5 1.81 3.42 4.97
C LEU A 5 2.15 3.93 3.58
N LEU A 6 2.49 3.01 2.69
CA LEU A 6 2.67 3.28 1.25
C LEU A 6 1.57 2.58 0.47
N ASP A 7 0.83 3.35 -0.32
CA ASP A 7 -0.26 2.85 -1.16
C ASP A 7 0.29 2.18 -2.43
N LEU A 8 -0.13 0.94 -2.67
CA LEU A 8 0.25 0.12 -3.82
C LEU A 8 -0.99 -0.50 -4.47
N THR A 9 -0.84 -1.06 -5.66
CA THR A 9 -1.85 -1.89 -6.31
C THR A 9 -1.28 -3.26 -6.64
N SER A 10 -2.10 -4.30 -6.45
CA SER A 10 -1.79 -5.66 -6.89
C SER A 10 -2.16 -5.91 -8.36
N ASN A 11 -2.80 -4.93 -9.03
CA ASN A 11 -3.17 -5.02 -10.44
C ASN A 11 -2.19 -4.20 -11.31
N PRO A 12 -1.34 -4.85 -12.13
CA PRO A 12 -0.36 -4.17 -12.97
C PRO A 12 -0.97 -3.16 -13.95
N LEU A 13 -2.19 -3.39 -14.42
CA LEU A 13 -2.86 -2.50 -15.37
C LEU A 13 -3.39 -1.24 -14.69
N ILE A 14 -3.80 -1.34 -13.43
CA ILE A 14 -4.14 -0.17 -12.60
C ILE A 14 -2.87 0.65 -12.33
N ALA A 15 -1.74 -0.01 -12.03
CA ALA A 15 -0.45 0.69 -11.87
C ALA A 15 -0.06 1.43 -13.16
N LEU A 16 -0.22 0.77 -14.31
CA LEU A 16 0.05 1.34 -15.61
C LEU A 16 -0.86 2.54 -15.92
N TYR A 17 -2.16 2.44 -15.62
CA TYR A 17 -3.11 3.53 -15.74
C TYR A 17 -2.64 4.77 -14.96
N PHE A 18 -2.25 4.61 -13.70
CA PHE A 18 -1.74 5.71 -12.88
C PHE A 18 -0.43 6.30 -13.40
N ALA A 19 0.48 5.44 -13.89
CA ALA A 19 1.74 5.86 -14.49
C ALA A 19 1.55 6.68 -15.78
N CYS A 20 0.46 6.47 -16.50
CA CYS A 20 0.14 7.19 -17.73
C CYS A 20 -0.75 8.44 -17.50
N LYS A 21 -1.71 8.41 -16.56
CA LYS A 21 -2.68 9.49 -16.34
C LYS A 21 -2.05 10.77 -15.77
N SER A 22 -1.08 10.62 -14.86
CA SER A 22 -0.54 11.70 -14.01
C SER A 22 0.17 12.86 -14.73
N SER A 23 0.26 12.84 -16.07
CA SER A 23 1.19 13.68 -16.81
C SER A 23 0.75 14.04 -18.23
N ILE A 24 -0.56 13.98 -18.50
CA ILE A 24 -1.14 14.38 -19.80
C ILE A 24 -0.82 15.85 -20.16
N GLU A 25 -0.58 16.72 -19.17
CA GLU A 25 -0.26 18.14 -19.39
C GLU A 25 1.22 18.41 -19.73
N ILE A 26 2.14 17.45 -19.55
CA ILE A 26 3.57 17.64 -19.82
C ILE A 26 4.11 16.40 -20.53
N ASP A 27 4.04 16.40 -21.86
CA ASP A 27 4.53 15.35 -22.79
C ASP A 27 6.04 15.02 -22.67
N LYS A 28 6.76 15.65 -21.73
CA LYS A 28 8.22 15.52 -21.54
C LYS A 28 8.66 14.60 -20.41
N ARG A 29 7.78 14.17 -19.49
CA ARG A 29 8.20 13.23 -18.42
C ARG A 29 8.05 11.78 -18.88
N ILE A 30 8.94 10.89 -18.48
CA ILE A 30 8.83 9.43 -18.68
C ILE A 30 8.03 8.86 -17.51
N GLY A 31 7.06 7.98 -17.77
CA GLY A 31 6.28 7.33 -16.70
C GLY A 31 7.11 6.21 -16.09
N GLU A 32 6.82 5.82 -14.86
CA GLU A 32 7.49 4.67 -14.25
C GLU A 32 6.48 3.82 -13.50
N VAL A 33 6.56 2.51 -13.70
CA VAL A 33 5.89 1.50 -12.88
C VAL A 33 6.95 0.82 -12.01
N ILE A 34 6.71 0.82 -10.71
CA ILE A 34 7.58 0.18 -9.72
C ILE A 34 6.92 -1.12 -9.28
N LEU A 35 7.59 -2.24 -9.55
CA LEU A 35 7.17 -3.58 -9.17
C LEU A 35 7.81 -3.96 -7.85
N PHE A 36 7.00 -4.43 -6.91
CA PHE A 36 7.42 -4.97 -5.63
C PHE A 36 7.17 -6.48 -5.64
N PHE A 37 8.25 -7.26 -5.60
CA PHE A 37 8.18 -8.70 -5.42
C PHE A 37 8.41 -9.00 -3.94
N ILE A 38 7.38 -9.52 -3.28
CA ILE A 38 7.34 -9.68 -1.82
C ILE A 38 7.19 -11.17 -1.51
N ASP A 39 8.04 -11.67 -0.63
CA ASP A 39 7.92 -13.06 -0.16
C ASP A 39 6.56 -13.29 0.50
N ASN A 40 5.92 -14.44 0.21
CA ASN A 40 4.55 -14.73 0.63
C ASN A 40 4.35 -14.63 2.15
N GLU A 41 5.38 -14.94 2.94
CA GLU A 41 5.33 -14.84 4.40
C GLU A 41 5.11 -13.39 4.89
N TYR A 42 5.51 -12.40 4.12
CA TYR A 42 5.39 -10.97 4.42
C TYR A 42 4.12 -10.34 3.84
N ILE A 43 3.32 -11.12 3.11
CA ILE A 43 1.99 -10.72 2.64
C ILE A 43 0.96 -11.16 3.68
N LYS A 44 0.39 -10.21 4.40
CA LYS A 44 -0.58 -10.45 5.47
C LYS A 44 -1.94 -9.82 5.16
N TYR A 45 -2.98 -10.33 5.80
CA TYR A 45 -4.28 -9.65 5.85
C TYR A 45 -4.28 -8.61 6.97
N TYR A 46 -5.15 -7.61 6.83
CA TYR A 46 -5.28 -6.49 7.77
C TYR A 46 -5.57 -6.93 9.21
N ASP A 47 -6.22 -8.07 9.39
CA ASP A 47 -6.63 -8.66 10.66
C ASP A 47 -5.60 -9.66 11.21
N SER A 48 -4.43 -9.78 10.61
CA SER A 48 -3.36 -10.63 11.14
C SER A 48 -2.73 -10.05 12.42
N ASP A 49 -2.17 -10.93 13.25
CA ASP A 49 -1.53 -10.54 14.50
C ASP A 49 -0.29 -9.67 14.29
N THR A 50 0.55 -10.01 13.30
CA THR A 50 1.68 -9.18 12.87
C THR A 50 1.23 -7.77 12.45
N ALA A 51 0.12 -7.66 11.70
CA ALA A 51 -0.42 -6.36 11.29
C ALA A 51 -0.84 -5.51 12.49
N SER A 52 -1.60 -6.07 13.44
CA SER A 52 -2.00 -5.36 14.65
C SER A 52 -0.80 -4.99 15.52
N CYS A 53 0.21 -5.85 15.61
CA CYS A 53 1.45 -5.55 16.33
C CYS A 53 2.15 -4.31 15.77
N ILE A 54 2.35 -4.25 14.45
CA ILE A 54 3.04 -3.14 13.80
C ILE A 54 2.16 -1.87 13.81
N ALA A 55 0.87 -1.99 13.52
CA ALA A 55 -0.04 -0.83 13.50
C ALA A 55 -0.12 -0.14 14.86
N ASN A 56 -0.21 -0.91 15.95
CA ASN A 56 -0.29 -0.37 17.30
C ASN A 56 1.03 0.25 17.80
N LEU A 57 2.17 0.01 17.13
CA LEU A 57 3.39 0.80 17.39
C LEU A 57 3.13 2.29 17.18
N ALA A 58 2.22 2.70 16.30
CA ALA A 58 1.89 4.11 16.10
C ALA A 58 1.38 4.79 17.38
N ARG A 59 0.77 4.03 18.29
CA ARG A 59 0.20 4.51 19.56
C ARG A 59 1.23 4.68 20.69
N LEU A 60 2.43 4.10 20.54
CA LEU A 60 3.54 4.34 21.46
C LEU A 60 4.19 5.71 21.19
N SER A 61 4.60 6.40 22.25
CA SER A 61 5.40 7.62 22.16
C SER A 61 6.79 7.33 21.59
N HIS A 62 7.50 8.38 21.16
CA HIS A 62 8.87 8.25 20.65
C HIS A 62 9.81 7.65 21.71
N ILE A 63 9.74 8.13 22.95
CA ILE A 63 10.59 7.65 24.06
C ILE A 63 10.33 6.16 24.32
N GLU A 64 9.07 5.74 24.30
CA GLU A 64 8.71 4.33 24.53
C GLU A 64 9.22 3.40 23.43
N LYS A 65 9.24 3.88 22.17
CA LYS A 65 9.79 3.14 21.02
C LYS A 65 11.29 2.95 21.13
N GLU A 66 12.02 4.02 21.42
CA GLU A 66 13.47 4.00 21.58
C GLU A 66 13.91 3.14 22.79
N ALA A 67 13.06 3.06 23.82
CA ALA A 67 13.32 2.21 24.99
C ALA A 67 13.17 0.69 24.73
N ILE A 68 12.65 0.27 23.57
CA ILE A 68 12.49 -1.16 23.27
C ILE A 68 13.85 -1.80 22.99
N ASN A 69 14.27 -2.70 23.86
CA ASN A 69 15.48 -3.49 23.66
C ASN A 69 15.16 -4.81 22.93
N PHE A 70 15.57 -4.91 21.68
CA PHE A 70 15.36 -6.07 20.81
C PHE A 70 16.38 -7.21 20.99
N ASN A 71 17.45 -6.99 21.77
CA ASN A 71 18.50 -7.98 21.99
C ASN A 71 18.12 -9.00 23.08
N ARG A 72 16.95 -8.85 23.71
CA ARG A 72 16.43 -9.77 24.73
C ARG A 72 15.82 -11.03 24.11
N GLU A 73 15.85 -12.13 24.85
CA GLU A 73 15.10 -13.36 24.56
C GLU A 73 13.59 -13.11 24.61
N LYS A 74 12.80 -14.01 24.01
CA LYS A 74 11.37 -13.79 23.75
C LYS A 74 10.57 -13.50 25.02
N GLU A 75 10.80 -14.25 26.10
CA GLU A 75 10.10 -14.06 27.37
C GLU A 75 10.46 -12.70 27.97
N ARG A 76 11.76 -12.40 28.08
CA ARG A 76 12.26 -11.13 28.65
C ARG A 76 11.89 -9.92 27.79
N PHE A 77 11.77 -10.10 26.48
CA PHE A 77 11.34 -9.07 25.53
C PHE A 77 9.90 -8.64 25.83
N ASN A 78 9.00 -9.60 25.98
CA ASN A 78 7.58 -9.37 26.27
C ASN A 78 7.33 -8.79 27.68
N GLN A 79 8.30 -8.90 28.59
CA GLN A 79 8.20 -8.31 29.93
C GLN A 79 8.53 -6.81 30.00
N GLN A 80 9.08 -6.22 28.94
CA GLN A 80 9.46 -4.80 28.91
C GLN A 80 8.23 -3.88 29.06
N PRO A 81 8.34 -2.75 29.78
CA PRO A 81 7.22 -1.82 29.97
C PRO A 81 6.57 -1.35 28.64
N SER A 82 7.39 -0.98 27.64
CA SER A 82 6.91 -0.57 26.32
C SER A 82 6.14 -1.69 25.60
N ILE A 83 6.59 -2.95 25.75
CA ILE A 83 5.94 -4.10 25.10
C ILE A 83 4.66 -4.51 25.81
N LYS A 84 4.62 -4.43 27.15
CA LYS A 84 3.37 -4.59 27.91
C LYS A 84 2.32 -3.55 27.55
N LYS A 85 2.75 -2.29 27.36
CA LYS A 85 1.87 -1.22 26.90
C LYS A 85 1.39 -1.45 25.47
N LEU A 86 2.27 -1.87 24.57
CA LEU A 86 1.90 -2.28 23.22
C LEU A 86 0.87 -3.40 23.23
N LEU A 87 1.08 -4.43 24.06
CA LEU A 87 0.14 -5.53 24.22
C LEU A 87 -1.23 -5.04 24.70
N HIS A 88 -1.29 -4.06 25.60
CA HIS A 88 -2.57 -3.47 26.03
C HIS A 88 -3.31 -2.82 24.84
N PHE A 89 -2.61 -2.05 24.01
CA PHE A 89 -3.18 -1.46 22.80
C PHE A 89 -3.66 -2.50 21.80
N ILE A 90 -2.90 -3.58 21.61
CA ILE A 90 -3.32 -4.68 20.75
C ILE A 90 -4.56 -5.38 21.33
N LYS A 91 -4.62 -5.60 22.65
CA LYS A 91 -5.76 -6.26 23.29
C LYS A 91 -7.04 -5.42 23.31
N GLU A 92 -6.91 -4.10 23.28
CA GLU A 92 -8.05 -3.21 23.09
C GLU A 92 -8.72 -3.42 21.72
N GLU A 93 -7.92 -3.69 20.68
CA GLU A 93 -8.40 -4.05 19.34
C GLU A 93 -8.81 -5.53 19.24
N LYS A 94 -8.02 -6.43 19.84
CA LYS A 94 -8.13 -7.89 19.78
C LYS A 94 -8.06 -8.50 21.19
N PRO A 95 -9.19 -8.60 21.91
CA PRO A 95 -9.21 -9.07 23.30
C PRO A 95 -8.56 -10.45 23.52
N PHE A 96 -8.63 -11.32 22.51
CA PHE A 96 -8.10 -12.69 22.55
C PHE A 96 -6.64 -12.81 22.11
N PHE A 97 -5.95 -11.71 21.81
CA PHE A 97 -4.55 -11.74 21.37
C PHE A 97 -3.67 -12.40 22.43
N GLU A 98 -2.93 -13.45 22.03
CA GLU A 98 -2.01 -14.14 22.90
C GLU A 98 -0.82 -13.22 23.24
N PRO A 99 -0.37 -13.14 24.50
CA PRO A 99 0.72 -12.26 24.93
C PRO A 99 2.11 -12.78 24.50
N ARG A 100 2.26 -13.09 23.21
CA ARG A 100 3.44 -13.72 22.61
C ARG A 100 3.90 -12.92 21.37
N ILE A 101 4.17 -11.63 21.57
CA ILE A 101 4.65 -10.76 20.49
C ILE A 101 6.03 -11.24 20.05
N ASP A 102 6.20 -11.41 18.74
CA ASP A 102 7.50 -11.64 18.15
C ASP A 102 8.24 -10.31 17.92
N LYS A 103 9.49 -10.25 18.37
CA LYS A 103 10.31 -9.05 18.24
C LYS A 103 10.73 -8.77 16.80
N TYR A 104 10.80 -9.80 15.95
CA TYR A 104 11.16 -9.67 14.54
C TYR A 104 10.02 -9.03 13.74
N ASP A 105 8.78 -9.42 14.03
CA ASP A 105 7.57 -8.83 13.42
C ASP A 105 7.55 -7.30 13.55
N LEU A 106 7.94 -6.77 14.70
CA LEU A 106 7.94 -5.33 14.96
C LEU A 106 8.97 -4.54 14.14
N LYS A 107 9.94 -5.20 13.49
CA LYS A 107 10.98 -4.56 12.66
C LYS A 107 10.76 -4.75 11.16
N ASN A 108 9.80 -5.58 10.78
CA ASN A 108 9.59 -5.95 9.39
C ASN A 108 8.80 -4.88 8.62
N VAL A 109 8.99 -4.87 7.29
CA VAL A 109 8.06 -4.23 6.36
C VAL A 109 7.15 -5.34 5.83
N ILE A 110 5.84 -5.20 6.00
CA ILE A 110 4.86 -6.19 5.53
C ILE A 110 3.91 -5.57 4.52
N CYS A 111 3.41 -6.38 3.59
CA CYS A 111 2.36 -5.99 2.67
C CYS A 111 1.00 -6.41 3.22
N ILE A 112 0.11 -5.45 3.39
CA ILE A 112 -1.26 -5.65 3.88
C ILE A 112 -2.23 -5.64 2.72
N LYS A 113 -3.00 -6.73 2.61
CA LYS A 113 -4.22 -6.78 1.80
C LYS A 113 -5.36 -6.16 2.59
N GLY A 114 -5.88 -5.02 2.11
CA GLY A 114 -6.95 -4.28 2.77
C GLY A 114 -8.32 -4.97 2.69
N ILE A 115 -9.25 -4.53 3.52
CA ILE A 115 -10.65 -4.96 3.47
C ILE A 115 -11.29 -4.43 2.18
N LYS A 116 -12.07 -5.26 1.49
CA LYS A 116 -12.86 -4.86 0.31
C LYS A 116 -14.09 -3.99 0.65
N ASN A 117 -14.09 -3.27 1.77
CA ASN A 117 -15.24 -2.47 2.22
C ASN A 117 -15.34 -1.11 1.53
N ASN A 118 -14.24 -0.64 0.92
CA ASN A 118 -14.25 0.56 0.10
C ASN A 118 -14.21 0.17 -1.38
N ILE A 119 -15.23 0.57 -2.14
CA ILE A 119 -15.37 0.26 -3.57
C ILE A 119 -14.12 0.73 -4.33
N ARG A 120 -13.55 1.89 -3.97
CA ARG A 120 -12.31 2.40 -4.58
C ARG A 120 -11.11 1.49 -4.33
N ILE A 121 -10.92 1.00 -3.10
CA ILE A 121 -9.81 0.07 -2.78
C ILE A 121 -9.98 -1.23 -3.56
N SER A 122 -11.23 -1.73 -3.67
CA SER A 122 -11.55 -2.92 -4.45
C SER A 122 -11.26 -2.72 -5.94
N SER A 123 -11.78 -1.64 -6.54
CA SER A 123 -11.55 -1.30 -7.96
C SER A 123 -10.08 -1.11 -8.30
N GLN A 124 -9.29 -0.55 -7.37
CA GLN A 124 -7.87 -0.32 -7.56
C GLN A 124 -7.01 -1.54 -7.18
N SER A 125 -7.61 -2.61 -6.66
CA SER A 125 -6.89 -3.77 -6.10
C SER A 125 -5.81 -3.32 -5.09
N GLY A 126 -6.18 -2.37 -4.23
CA GLY A 126 -5.29 -1.65 -3.33
C GLY A 126 -4.66 -2.55 -2.26
N VAL A 127 -3.36 -2.39 -2.08
CA VAL A 127 -2.57 -3.04 -1.03
C VAL A 127 -1.63 -2.01 -0.42
N PHE A 128 -1.11 -2.25 0.78
CA PHE A 128 -0.33 -1.26 1.50
C PHE A 128 0.95 -1.85 2.08
N LEU A 129 2.07 -1.13 2.05
CA LEU A 129 3.22 -1.50 2.87
C LEU A 129 3.09 -0.87 4.25
N LEU A 130 3.15 -1.71 5.28
CA LEU A 130 3.15 -1.30 6.68
C LEU A 130 4.57 -1.45 7.24
N PHE A 131 5.10 -0.36 7.78
CA PHE A 131 6.48 -0.28 8.25
C PHE A 131 6.57 -0.46 9.76
N GLY A 132 7.33 -1.48 10.17
CA GLY A 132 7.79 -1.69 11.54
C GLY A 132 8.71 -0.58 12.06
N LEU A 133 9.11 -0.72 13.32
CA LEU A 133 10.03 0.19 13.96
C LEU A 133 11.40 0.15 13.29
N ASN A 134 11.87 1.32 12.85
CA ASN A 134 13.15 1.51 12.15
C ASN A 134 13.30 0.66 10.89
N ALA A 135 12.19 0.11 10.38
CA ALA A 135 12.16 -0.61 9.14
C ALA A 135 12.43 0.36 7.98
N THR A 136 13.37 0.02 7.11
CA THR A 136 13.72 0.83 5.95
C THR A 136 13.54 0.01 4.68
N LEU A 137 13.11 0.68 3.62
CA LEU A 137 13.02 0.12 2.28
C LEU A 137 13.77 1.06 1.35
N ASN A 138 14.92 0.62 0.84
CA ASN A 138 15.70 1.42 -0.10
C ASN A 138 15.22 1.19 -1.55
N GLU A 139 15.80 1.89 -2.52
CA GLU A 139 15.37 1.79 -3.92
C GLU A 139 15.59 0.42 -4.57
N ARG A 140 16.45 -0.42 -3.99
CA ARG A 140 16.69 -1.81 -4.41
C ARG A 140 15.81 -2.82 -3.64
N GLY A 141 15.15 -2.36 -2.59
CA GLY A 141 14.33 -3.17 -1.69
C GLY A 141 15.04 -3.52 -0.38
N ASN A 142 14.75 -4.71 0.15
CA ASN A 142 15.39 -5.30 1.32
C ASN A 142 15.53 -6.82 1.13
N GLU A 143 15.77 -7.58 2.20
CA GLU A 143 15.93 -9.04 2.14
C GLU A 143 14.72 -9.78 1.54
N HIS A 144 13.49 -9.29 1.80
CA HIS A 144 12.23 -9.98 1.47
C HIS A 144 11.36 -9.25 0.43
N ILE A 145 11.77 -8.03 0.05
CA ILE A 145 11.08 -7.18 -0.91
C ILE A 145 12.10 -6.79 -1.98
N LYS A 146 11.93 -7.29 -3.21
CA LYS A 146 12.74 -6.88 -4.36
C LYS A 146 11.99 -5.83 -5.17
N ILE A 147 12.71 -4.82 -5.64
CA ILE A 147 12.13 -3.72 -6.42
C ILE A 147 12.66 -3.74 -7.85
N GLN A 148 11.76 -3.65 -8.81
CA GLN A 148 12.08 -3.45 -10.23
C GLN A 148 11.35 -2.22 -10.77
N ARG A 149 11.96 -1.50 -11.70
CA ARG A 149 11.37 -0.31 -12.33
C ARG A 149 11.23 -0.53 -13.82
N ILE A 150 10.07 -0.16 -14.35
CA ILE A 150 9.76 -0.20 -15.78
C ILE A 150 9.43 1.21 -16.24
N LYS A 151 10.23 1.71 -17.20
CA LYS A 151 9.97 3.00 -17.84
C LYS A 151 8.82 2.86 -18.84
N ILE A 152 7.87 3.78 -18.75
CA ILE A 152 6.69 3.82 -19.59
C ILE A 152 6.82 4.95 -20.61
N HIS A 153 6.77 4.54 -21.88
CA HIS A 153 6.75 5.41 -23.04
C HIS A 153 5.34 5.36 -23.69
N ASN A 154 5.04 6.27 -24.62
CA ASN A 154 3.79 6.26 -25.39
C ASN A 154 2.51 6.22 -24.53
N ARG A 155 2.48 6.98 -23.43
CA ARG A 155 1.39 6.99 -22.44
C ARG A 155 -0.01 7.20 -23.04
N LYS A 156 -0.14 8.07 -24.05
CA LYS A 156 -1.43 8.35 -24.72
C LYS A 156 -2.01 7.07 -25.36
N LYS A 157 -1.19 6.32 -26.08
CA LYS A 157 -1.59 5.06 -26.72
C LYS A 157 -1.97 4.01 -25.68
N ILE A 158 -1.16 3.90 -24.61
CA ILE A 158 -1.44 2.97 -23.51
C ILE A 158 -2.78 3.29 -22.83
N LEU A 159 -3.09 4.57 -22.58
CA LEU A 159 -4.39 4.95 -22.00
C LEU A 159 -5.56 4.59 -22.91
N GLN A 160 -5.41 4.74 -24.23
CA GLN A 160 -6.43 4.30 -25.19
C GLN A 160 -6.64 2.79 -25.15
N GLU A 161 -5.55 2.01 -25.14
CA GLU A 161 -5.62 0.55 -25.03
C GLU A 161 -6.22 0.07 -23.70
N LEU A 162 -5.88 0.74 -22.59
CA LEU A 162 -6.47 0.49 -21.28
C LEU A 162 -7.97 0.79 -21.26
N ASP A 163 -8.42 1.86 -21.91
CA ASP A 163 -9.84 2.20 -22.02
C ASP A 163 -10.63 1.12 -22.79
N LEU A 164 -10.03 0.51 -23.83
CA LEU A 164 -10.65 -0.60 -24.58
C LEU A 164 -10.92 -1.84 -23.72
N ILE A 165 -10.15 -2.03 -22.65
CA ILE A 165 -10.33 -3.13 -21.69
C ILE A 165 -11.00 -2.68 -20.38
N ASN A 166 -11.74 -1.55 -20.41
CA ASN A 166 -12.48 -0.98 -19.28
C ASN A 166 -11.60 -0.55 -18.09
N ILE A 167 -10.36 -0.14 -18.33
CA ILE A 167 -9.49 0.47 -17.32
C ILE A 167 -9.41 1.96 -17.61
N ASN A 168 -10.32 2.71 -16.99
CA ASN A 168 -10.47 4.13 -17.21
C ASN A 168 -10.91 4.87 -15.93
N GLU A 169 -11.17 6.17 -16.04
CA GLU A 169 -11.50 6.98 -14.88
C GLU A 169 -12.74 6.51 -14.13
N SER A 170 -13.79 6.10 -14.84
CA SER A 170 -15.04 5.65 -14.22
C SER A 170 -14.91 4.30 -13.49
N THR A 171 -14.02 3.41 -13.96
CA THR A 171 -13.83 2.10 -13.34
C THR A 171 -12.80 2.13 -12.22
N VAL A 172 -11.77 2.97 -12.34
CA VAL A 172 -10.73 3.19 -11.32
C VAL A 172 -11.24 4.07 -10.16
N PHE A 173 -12.12 5.03 -10.47
CA PHE A 173 -12.76 5.93 -9.51
C PHE A 173 -14.29 5.84 -9.68
N PRO A 174 -14.95 4.91 -8.97
CA PRO A 174 -16.37 4.63 -9.16
C PRO A 174 -17.30 5.64 -8.48
N ASP A 175 -16.84 6.87 -8.24
CA ASP A 175 -17.69 7.96 -7.77
C ASP A 175 -18.51 8.57 -8.90
N ILE A 176 -19.66 9.14 -8.54
CA ILE A 176 -20.63 9.71 -9.50
C ILE A 176 -19.97 10.83 -10.31
N GLU A 177 -19.14 11.64 -9.69
CA GLU A 177 -18.48 12.78 -10.33
C GLU A 177 -17.43 12.32 -11.36
N SER A 178 -16.57 11.37 -11.03
CA SER A 178 -15.62 10.75 -11.98
C SER A 178 -16.33 10.07 -13.14
N SER A 179 -17.46 9.40 -12.89
CA SER A 179 -18.28 8.78 -13.93
C SER A 179 -18.85 9.82 -14.89
N ALA A 180 -19.39 10.94 -14.37
CA ALA A 180 -19.92 12.03 -15.18
C ALA A 180 -18.82 12.74 -16.01
N ARG A 181 -17.64 12.98 -15.41
CA ARG A 181 -16.48 13.53 -16.13
C ARG A 181 -16.05 12.64 -17.29
N TYR A 182 -15.97 11.33 -17.07
CA TYR A 182 -15.63 10.36 -18.12
C TYR A 182 -16.65 10.35 -19.27
N ILE A 183 -17.96 10.33 -18.96
CA ILE A 183 -19.02 10.37 -19.98
C ILE A 183 -18.91 11.65 -20.82
N SER A 184 -18.72 12.80 -20.16
CA SER A 184 -18.58 14.10 -20.84
C SER A 184 -17.37 14.13 -21.77
N TYR A 185 -16.23 13.59 -21.31
CA TYR A 185 -15.02 13.47 -22.10
C TYR A 185 -15.22 12.55 -23.33
N LYS A 186 -15.85 11.39 -23.15
CA LYS A 186 -16.08 10.41 -24.22
C LYS A 186 -17.01 10.97 -25.30
N ASN A 187 -18.10 11.61 -24.91
CA ASN A 187 -19.03 12.26 -25.83
C ASN A 187 -18.37 13.41 -26.61
N SER A 188 -17.52 14.19 -25.94
CA SER A 188 -16.74 15.26 -26.59
C SER A 188 -15.69 14.74 -27.58
N SER A 189 -15.14 13.55 -27.31
CA SER A 189 -14.12 12.91 -28.15
C SER A 189 -14.75 12.23 -29.39
N ASN A 190 -15.92 11.61 -29.23
CA ASN A 190 -16.68 11.06 -30.36
C ASN A 190 -17.19 12.15 -31.32
N ASN A 191 -17.55 13.34 -30.81
CA ASN A 191 -17.97 14.46 -31.66
C ASN A 191 -16.83 15.13 -32.46
N ARG A 192 -15.55 14.77 -32.22
CA ARG A 192 -14.40 15.30 -32.98
C ARG A 192 -14.00 14.45 -34.18
N TYR A 193 -14.65 13.31 -34.40
CA TYR A 193 -14.51 12.49 -35.59
C TYR A 193 -15.91 12.17 -36.16
N PRO A 194 -16.61 13.13 -36.79
CA PRO A 194 -17.70 12.78 -37.67
C PRO A 194 -17.11 12.03 -38.88
N ASN A 195 -17.70 10.87 -39.20
CA ASN A 195 -17.51 10.21 -40.49
C ASN A 195 -17.81 11.17 -41.65
#